data_AF-A0A933CTI8-F1
#
_entry.id   AF-A0A933CTI8-F1
#
_cell.length_a   1.000
_cell.length_b   1.000
_cell.length_c   1.000
_cell.angle_alpha   90.00
_cell.angle_beta   90.00
_cell.angle_gamma   90.00
#
_symmetry.space_group_name_H-M   'P 1'
#
loop_
_entity.id
_entity.type
_entity.pdbx_description
1 polymer ?
#
loop_
_entity_poly.entity_id
_entity_poly.type
_entity_poly.pdbx_seq_one_letter_code
_entity_poly.pdbx_strand_id
1 'polypeptide(L)'
;MLKIDLIQDHAGFERLKPEWDALLAASESDCFFLTWEWLFTWWKHLSGRRMLVLLTVRDAGKLIAIAPLAARSRSFVRLAPFGSVEFLGTGSVGSDYLDVIARRGSEMQAWEALADYLLGRKIVMKLSQLKEGSLAARLAAALQREGNWKIVQSKIEICPFINLTGHTWETYLATLGPAHRQNYQRRLRNLTKGFDMRLEPVCVEAERGGVLRKVFELHHRRWNERGGSSAFHSAGLLSFHDELSCLALARGWLRLFVLWLNEKPVACIYGFRYRDVFYFYQSGFDPAYSKQSVGMVLMGLVIRSAIEEGALEYDLLHGSEPYKFLWSRETRDLARLEIYPPNVYGVLHKETVAWVRSVKRMLRQVLPKTMIDRIARARAFGVGEGT
;
A
#
# COMPACT_ATOMS: atom_id res chain seq x y z
N MET A 1 6.72 4.97 33.95
CA MET A 1 7.89 5.62 33.33
C MET A 1 7.95 5.13 31.90
N LEU A 2 7.95 6.06 30.94
CA LEU A 2 8.03 5.71 29.52
C LEU A 2 9.44 5.25 29.18
N LYS A 3 9.53 4.14 28.45
CA LYS A 3 10.80 3.58 27.96
C LYS A 3 10.72 3.45 26.45
N ILE A 4 11.78 3.88 25.77
CA ILE A 4 11.92 3.74 24.32
C ILE A 4 13.05 2.76 24.04
N ASP A 5 12.74 1.73 23.27
CA ASP A 5 13.71 0.74 22.81
C ASP A 5 13.82 0.80 21.28
N LEU A 6 15.05 0.69 20.77
CA LEU A 6 15.35 0.62 19.34
C LEU A 6 15.68 -0.82 18.98
N ILE A 7 14.86 -1.43 18.11
CA ILE A 7 15.09 -2.78 17.58
C ILE A 7 15.60 -2.66 16.14
N GLN A 8 16.75 -3.30 15.87
CA GLN A 8 17.48 -3.18 14.60
C GLN A 8 17.82 -4.52 13.95
N ASP A 9 17.44 -5.63 14.57
CA ASP A 9 17.71 -6.99 14.11
C ASP A 9 16.44 -7.76 13.77
N HIS A 10 16.58 -8.75 12.90
CA HIS A 10 15.49 -9.58 12.42
C HIS A 10 14.79 -10.35 13.54
N ALA A 11 15.56 -10.94 14.47
CA ALA A 11 15.00 -11.74 15.56
C ALA A 11 14.20 -10.86 16.55
N GLY A 12 14.62 -9.62 16.77
CA GLY A 12 13.86 -8.63 17.53
C GLY A 12 12.52 -8.29 16.90
N PHE A 13 12.48 -8.10 15.57
CA PHE A 13 11.21 -7.88 14.85
C PHE A 13 10.31 -9.12 14.90
N GLU A 14 10.88 -10.30 14.76
CA GLU A 14 10.12 -11.56 14.84
C GLU A 14 9.46 -11.75 16.22
N ARG A 15 10.22 -11.53 17.30
CA ARG A 15 9.71 -11.63 18.68
C ARG A 15 8.59 -10.63 19.00
N LEU A 16 8.51 -9.50 18.29
CA LEU A 16 7.47 -8.51 18.53
C LEU A 16 6.08 -8.97 18.08
N LYS A 17 5.95 -10.03 17.27
CA LYS A 17 4.69 -10.42 16.65
C LYS A 17 3.48 -10.44 17.61
N PRO A 18 3.52 -11.10 18.79
CA PRO A 18 2.35 -11.17 19.66
C PRO A 18 1.93 -9.80 20.20
N GLU A 19 2.90 -8.97 20.59
CA GLU A 19 2.64 -7.62 21.10
C GLU A 19 2.23 -6.65 19.97
N TRP A 20 2.76 -6.85 18.76
CA TRP A 20 2.39 -6.10 17.57
C TRP A 20 0.91 -6.33 17.22
N ASP A 21 0.48 -7.59 17.15
CA ASP A 21 -0.90 -7.96 16.86
C ASP A 21 -1.85 -7.33 17.90
N ALA A 22 -1.50 -7.41 19.18
CA ALA A 22 -2.30 -6.84 20.28
C ALA A 22 -2.29 -5.30 20.30
N LEU A 23 -1.19 -4.66 19.91
CA LEU A 23 -1.10 -3.20 19.81
C LEU A 23 -1.92 -2.68 18.63
N LEU A 24 -1.71 -3.27 17.44
CA LEU A 24 -2.40 -2.87 16.23
C LEU A 24 -3.91 -3.02 16.41
N ALA A 25 -4.35 -4.14 16.99
CA ALA A 25 -5.76 -4.39 17.26
C ALA A 25 -6.42 -3.28 18.11
N ALA A 26 -5.65 -2.66 19.00
CA ALA A 26 -6.05 -1.61 19.91
C ALA A 26 -5.68 -0.19 19.41
N SER A 27 -5.35 -0.03 18.13
CA SER A 27 -4.96 1.24 17.51
C SER A 27 -6.10 1.87 16.71
N GLU A 28 -6.02 3.18 16.47
CA GLU A 28 -6.83 3.86 15.45
C GLU A 28 -6.24 3.68 14.04
N SER A 29 -4.92 3.48 13.94
CA SER A 29 -4.22 3.20 12.69
C SER A 29 -4.36 1.73 12.24
N ASP A 30 -5.33 0.99 12.76
CA ASP A 30 -5.45 -0.43 12.44
C ASP A 30 -5.87 -0.65 10.98
N CYS A 31 -4.90 -1.05 10.15
CA CYS A 31 -5.11 -1.39 8.75
C CYS A 31 -4.23 -2.57 8.33
N PHE A 32 -4.63 -3.23 7.24
CA PHE A 32 -3.93 -4.40 6.72
C PHE A 32 -2.43 -4.17 6.47
N PHE A 33 -2.05 -3.00 5.96
CA PHE A 33 -0.66 -2.67 5.61
C PHE A 33 0.24 -2.42 6.84
N LEU A 34 -0.34 -2.31 8.03
CA LEU A 34 0.37 -2.18 9.30
C LEU A 34 0.42 -3.48 10.10
N THR A 35 -0.17 -4.56 9.58
CA THR A 35 -0.04 -5.91 10.16
C THR A 35 1.42 -6.36 10.23
N TRP A 36 1.72 -7.19 11.23
CA TRP A 36 3.05 -7.79 11.33
C TRP A 36 3.34 -8.63 10.08
N GLU A 37 2.35 -9.39 9.58
CA GLU A 37 2.47 -10.20 8.36
C GLU A 37 2.94 -9.37 7.17
N TRP A 38 2.35 -8.20 6.95
CA TRP A 38 2.73 -7.33 5.84
C TRP A 38 4.14 -6.77 6.01
N LEU A 39 4.42 -6.12 7.15
CA LEU A 39 5.65 -5.37 7.33
C LEU A 39 6.87 -6.28 7.57
N PHE A 40 6.70 -7.43 8.22
CA PHE A 40 7.76 -8.41 8.41
C PHE A 40 8.12 -9.10 7.10
N THR A 41 7.13 -9.52 6.31
CA THR A 41 7.35 -10.10 4.97
C THR A 41 8.00 -9.08 4.04
N TRP A 42 7.59 -7.81 4.13
CA TRP A 42 8.24 -6.72 3.41
C TRP A 42 9.71 -6.55 3.82
N TRP A 43 9.99 -6.59 5.12
CA TRP A 43 11.36 -6.49 5.63
C TRP A 43 12.24 -7.64 5.12
N LYS A 44 11.72 -8.87 5.10
CA LYS A 44 12.43 -10.07 4.65
C LYS A 44 12.80 -10.01 3.16
N HIS A 45 11.88 -9.56 2.31
CA HIS A 45 12.04 -9.69 0.85
C HIS A 45 12.36 -8.39 0.11
N LEU A 46 11.99 -7.24 0.68
CA LEU A 46 11.93 -5.95 -0.04
C LEU A 46 12.70 -4.81 0.64
N SER A 47 13.28 -5.04 1.82
CA SER A 47 14.08 -4.05 2.53
C SER A 47 15.31 -3.59 1.73
N GLY A 48 15.92 -4.49 0.97
CA GLY A 48 17.14 -4.22 0.21
C GLY A 48 18.28 -3.84 1.15
N ARG A 49 19.02 -2.77 0.84
CA ARG A 49 20.15 -2.28 1.68
C ARG A 49 19.71 -1.37 2.84
N ARG A 50 18.45 -1.45 3.27
CA ARG A 50 17.95 -0.64 4.38
C ARG A 50 18.32 -1.28 5.71
N MET A 51 18.49 -0.45 6.73
CA MET A 51 18.67 -0.91 8.11
C MET A 51 17.34 -0.82 8.85
N LEU A 52 17.03 -1.82 9.67
CA LEU A 52 15.80 -1.85 10.46
C LEU A 52 15.88 -0.78 11.57
N VAL A 53 14.78 -0.05 11.75
CA VAL A 53 14.62 0.96 12.80
C VAL A 53 13.21 0.84 13.36
N LEU A 54 12.99 -0.08 14.28
CA LEU A 54 11.72 -0.14 15.02
C LEU A 54 11.89 0.60 16.33
N LEU A 55 11.17 1.72 16.49
CA LEU A 55 11.10 2.41 17.79
C LEU A 55 9.87 1.92 18.52
N THR A 56 10.07 1.30 19.69
CA THR A 56 8.96 0.87 20.54
C THR A 56 8.87 1.75 21.77
N VAL A 57 7.66 2.18 22.14
CA VAL A 57 7.40 2.93 23.37
C VAL A 57 6.64 2.02 24.33
N ARG A 58 7.16 1.87 25.55
CA ARG A 58 6.54 1.10 26.63
C ARG A 58 6.21 1.98 27.81
N ASP A 59 5.03 1.81 28.39
CA ASP A 59 4.68 2.34 29.71
C ASP A 59 4.50 1.20 30.70
N ALA A 60 5.24 1.27 31.82
CA ALA A 60 5.26 0.22 32.84
C ALA A 60 5.43 -1.21 32.25
N GLY A 61 6.28 -1.35 31.23
CA GLY A 61 6.55 -2.61 30.53
C GLY A 61 5.56 -2.97 29.40
N LYS A 62 4.38 -2.35 29.36
CA LYS A 62 3.36 -2.59 28.33
C LYS A 62 3.69 -1.81 27.06
N LEU A 63 3.65 -2.48 25.90
CA LEU A 63 3.82 -1.83 24.60
C LEU A 63 2.62 -0.93 24.27
N ILE A 64 2.90 0.38 24.10
CA ILE A 64 1.90 1.40 23.79
C ILE A 64 2.10 2.04 22.42
N ALA A 65 3.29 1.95 21.82
CA ALA A 65 3.49 2.39 20.44
C ALA A 65 4.66 1.71 19.72
N ILE A 66 4.56 1.68 18.40
CA ILE A 66 5.62 1.26 17.48
C ILE A 66 5.69 2.29 16.33
N ALA A 67 6.87 2.82 16.06
CA ALA A 67 7.17 3.49 14.78
C ALA A 67 7.91 2.50 13.86
N PRO A 68 7.24 1.94 12.84
CA PRO A 68 7.80 0.90 11.98
C PRO A 68 8.67 1.51 10.89
N LEU A 69 9.95 1.78 11.18
CA LEU A 69 10.82 2.55 10.29
C LEU A 69 11.98 1.71 9.72
N ALA A 70 12.56 2.24 8.64
CA ALA A 70 13.80 1.77 8.06
C ALA A 70 14.69 2.94 7.66
N ALA A 71 15.98 2.83 7.95
CA ALA A 71 16.97 3.80 7.53
C ALA A 71 17.54 3.42 6.16
N ARG A 72 17.51 4.36 5.22
CA ARG A 72 18.24 4.27 3.97
C ARG A 72 19.66 4.79 4.17
N SER A 73 20.65 3.98 3.83
CA SER A 73 22.06 4.40 3.89
C SER A 73 22.35 5.54 2.91
N ARG A 74 23.35 6.36 3.24
CA ARG A 74 23.90 7.40 2.36
C ARG A 74 24.44 6.74 1.09
N SER A 75 24.12 7.30 -0.06
CA SER A 75 24.62 6.81 -1.35
C SER A 75 25.20 7.95 -2.15
N PHE A 76 26.52 7.93 -2.36
CA PHE A 76 27.26 8.93 -3.14
C PHE A 76 26.92 8.90 -4.64
N VAL A 77 26.22 7.87 -5.11
CA VAL A 77 25.83 7.70 -6.53
C VAL A 77 24.54 8.47 -6.88
N ARG A 78 23.79 8.96 -5.88
CA ARG A 78 22.55 9.71 -6.10
C ARG A 78 22.76 11.22 -5.97
N LEU A 79 21.98 11.97 -6.74
CA LEU A 79 21.87 13.45 -6.68
C LEU A 79 21.59 14.02 -5.27
N ALA A 80 21.21 13.19 -4.29
CA ALA A 80 21.09 13.55 -2.87
C ALA A 80 21.72 12.44 -1.99
N PRO A 81 22.99 12.57 -1.55
CA PRO A 81 23.75 11.50 -0.89
C PRO A 81 23.43 11.36 0.61
N PHE A 82 22.21 11.68 1.00
CA PHE A 82 21.81 11.80 2.39
C PHE A 82 21.02 10.57 2.85
N GLY A 83 21.34 10.10 4.06
CA GLY A 83 20.56 9.08 4.75
C GLY A 83 19.25 9.68 5.24
N SER A 84 18.18 8.91 5.15
CA SER A 84 16.86 9.28 5.64
C SER A 84 16.15 8.07 6.21
N VAL A 85 15.24 8.31 7.14
CA VAL A 85 14.36 7.28 7.69
C VAL A 85 13.01 7.35 6.98
N GLU A 86 12.47 6.20 6.60
CA GLU A 86 11.16 6.03 5.95
C GLU A 86 10.38 4.91 6.64
N PHE A 87 9.07 4.81 6.44
CA PHE A 87 8.30 3.68 6.97
C PHE A 87 8.71 2.37 6.30
N LEU A 88 8.71 1.28 7.06
CA LEU A 88 8.59 -0.07 6.52
C LEU A 88 7.36 -0.15 5.59
N GLY A 89 7.45 -0.95 4.54
CA GLY A 89 6.41 -1.00 3.50
C GLY A 89 6.55 0.06 2.40
N THR A 90 7.46 1.04 2.54
CA THR A 90 7.70 2.06 1.50
C THR A 90 8.43 1.47 0.29
N GLY A 91 7.84 1.59 -0.91
CA GLY A 91 8.51 1.20 -2.15
C GLY A 91 7.54 0.70 -3.22
N SER A 92 7.99 -0.27 -4.01
CA SER A 92 7.29 -0.78 -5.19
C SER A 92 6.15 -1.76 -4.90
N VAL A 93 5.91 -2.10 -3.64
CA VAL A 93 4.84 -3.04 -3.23
C VAL A 93 3.48 -2.34 -3.10
N GLY A 94 3.42 -1.01 -3.10
CA GLY A 94 2.13 -0.31 -2.99
C GLY A 94 1.43 -0.47 -1.63
N SER A 95 2.18 -0.38 -0.52
CA SER A 95 1.56 -0.26 0.80
C SER A 95 0.90 1.11 0.93
N ASP A 96 -0.36 1.13 1.35
CA ASP A 96 -1.08 2.37 1.67
C ASP A 96 -1.27 2.50 3.19
N TYR A 97 -1.62 3.70 3.66
CA TYR A 97 -2.00 3.94 5.06
C TYR A 97 -0.93 3.57 6.10
N LEU A 98 0.35 3.76 5.76
CA LEU A 98 1.45 3.60 6.70
C LEU A 98 1.37 4.67 7.79
N ASP A 99 1.75 4.33 9.02
CA ASP A 99 1.69 5.24 10.16
C ASP A 99 2.56 4.72 11.33
N VAL A 100 2.66 5.52 12.38
CA VAL A 100 2.98 5.06 13.74
C VAL A 100 1.76 4.29 14.27
N ILE A 101 1.98 3.19 14.95
CA ILE A 101 0.93 2.41 15.62
C ILE A 101 0.96 2.81 17.09
N ALA A 102 -0.12 3.35 17.64
CA ALA A 102 -0.24 3.63 19.06
C ALA A 102 -1.55 3.08 19.64
N ARG A 103 -1.49 2.69 20.90
CA ARG A 103 -2.66 2.20 21.64
C ARG A 103 -3.65 3.34 21.86
N ARG A 104 -4.94 3.04 21.67
CA ARG A 104 -6.04 3.97 21.99
C ARG A 104 -5.94 4.50 23.41
N GLY A 105 -6.02 5.83 23.54
CA GLY A 105 -5.88 6.55 24.82
C GLY A 105 -4.43 6.82 25.25
N SER A 106 -3.43 6.33 24.50
CA SER A 106 -2.01 6.58 24.78
C SER A 106 -1.29 7.30 23.63
N GLU A 107 -2.04 7.83 22.66
CA GLU A 107 -1.49 8.40 21.44
C GLU A 107 -0.61 9.62 21.76
N MET A 108 -1.06 10.50 22.67
CA MET A 108 -0.29 11.67 23.07
C MET A 108 1.05 11.32 23.69
N GLN A 109 1.01 10.42 24.67
CA GLN A 109 2.21 9.88 25.30
C GLN A 109 3.15 9.24 24.26
N ALA A 110 2.59 8.56 23.25
CA ALA A 110 3.35 7.91 22.20
C ALA A 110 4.08 8.91 21.29
N TRP A 111 3.39 9.90 20.73
CA TRP A 111 4.04 10.83 19.80
C TRP A 111 4.99 11.81 20.51
N GLU A 112 4.73 12.17 21.78
CA GLU A 112 5.64 13.00 22.58
C GLU A 112 6.92 12.23 22.90
N ALA A 113 6.81 10.99 23.40
CA ALA A 113 7.97 10.15 23.66
C ALA A 113 8.82 9.92 22.39
N LEU A 114 8.16 9.63 21.25
CA LEU A 114 8.85 9.50 19.97
C LEU A 114 9.50 10.82 19.52
N ALA A 115 8.85 11.95 19.73
CA ALA A 115 9.41 13.27 19.41
C ALA A 115 10.68 13.51 20.23
N ASP A 116 10.63 13.36 21.55
CA ASP A 116 11.76 13.52 22.47
C ASP A 116 12.97 12.68 22.03
N TYR A 117 12.72 11.40 21.70
CA TYR A 117 13.77 10.52 21.21
C TYR A 117 14.41 11.00 19.90
N LEU A 118 13.59 11.48 18.96
CA LEU A 118 14.03 11.92 17.64
C LEU A 118 14.73 13.29 17.68
N LEU A 119 14.32 14.20 18.58
CA LEU A 119 14.96 15.50 18.81
C LEU A 119 16.46 15.33 19.10
N GLY A 120 16.82 14.34 19.91
CA GLY A 120 18.22 14.02 20.25
C GLY A 120 19.05 13.43 19.11
N ARG A 121 18.41 12.94 18.04
CA ARG A 121 19.09 12.23 16.93
C ARG A 121 19.25 13.08 15.66
N LYS A 122 18.39 14.08 15.46
CA LYS A 122 18.44 15.03 14.32
C LYS A 122 18.56 14.32 12.96
N ILE A 123 17.68 13.37 12.69
CA ILE A 123 17.64 12.55 11.46
C ILE A 123 16.54 13.05 10.51
N VAL A 124 16.83 13.15 9.21
CA VAL A 124 15.80 13.47 8.20
C VAL A 124 14.83 12.30 8.03
N MET A 125 13.53 12.58 8.02
CA MET A 125 12.49 11.57 7.79
C MET A 125 11.67 11.87 6.55
N LYS A 126 11.30 10.82 5.81
CA LYS A 126 10.44 10.85 4.63
C LYS A 126 9.34 9.84 4.81
N LEU A 127 8.25 10.26 5.43
CA LEU A 127 7.11 9.43 5.76
C LEU A 127 6.07 9.60 4.66
N SER A 128 5.68 8.53 3.98
CA SER A 128 4.74 8.57 2.85
C SER A 128 3.58 7.60 3.09
N GLN A 129 2.54 7.69 2.25
CA GLN A 129 1.35 6.83 2.31
C GLN A 129 0.53 7.06 3.58
N LEU A 130 0.54 8.28 4.09
CA LEU A 130 -0.14 8.69 5.31
C LEU A 130 -1.61 9.03 5.03
N LYS A 131 -2.53 8.61 5.90
CA LYS A 131 -3.87 9.21 5.96
C LYS A 131 -3.80 10.61 6.56
N GLU A 132 -4.79 11.43 6.23
CA GLU A 132 -5.07 12.66 6.99
C GLU A 132 -5.32 12.31 8.46
N GLY A 133 -4.82 13.16 9.38
CA GLY A 133 -4.95 12.94 10.82
C GLY A 133 -4.04 11.86 11.41
N SER A 134 -3.16 11.23 10.60
CA SER A 134 -2.20 10.20 11.05
C SER A 134 -1.36 10.59 12.26
N LEU A 135 -0.96 9.60 13.06
CA LEU A 135 -0.10 9.80 14.22
C LEU A 135 1.28 10.33 13.83
N ALA A 136 1.78 9.95 12.67
CA ALA A 136 2.98 10.53 12.08
C ALA A 136 2.87 12.05 11.84
N ALA A 137 1.69 12.56 11.50
CA ALA A 137 1.46 14.00 11.37
C ALA A 137 1.47 14.69 12.74
N ARG A 138 0.93 14.05 13.78
CA ARG A 138 1.02 14.53 15.17
C ARG A 138 2.46 14.55 15.68
N LEU A 139 3.22 13.50 15.40
CA LEU A 139 4.67 13.43 15.65
C LEU A 139 5.43 14.56 14.94
N ALA A 140 5.15 14.79 13.65
CA ALA A 140 5.76 15.88 12.89
C ALA A 140 5.45 17.26 13.49
N ALA A 141 4.22 17.48 13.94
CA ALA A 141 3.81 18.72 14.60
C ALA A 141 4.53 18.91 15.95
N ALA A 142 4.71 17.85 16.75
CA ALA A 142 5.47 17.90 18.00
C ALA A 142 6.95 18.27 17.74
N LEU A 143 7.61 17.62 16.77
CA LEU A 143 8.98 17.94 16.36
C LEU A 143 9.14 19.39 15.87
N GLN A 144 8.14 19.91 15.17
CA GLN A 144 8.12 21.32 14.75
C GLN A 144 8.01 22.26 15.95
N ARG A 145 7.09 21.98 16.88
CA ARG A 145 6.82 22.81 18.06
C ARG A 145 8.02 22.84 19.02
N GLU A 146 8.62 21.70 19.31
CA GLU A 146 9.64 21.56 20.35
C GLU A 146 11.06 21.77 19.83
N GLY A 147 11.32 21.32 18.60
CA GLY A 147 12.65 21.33 18.01
C GLY A 147 12.82 22.28 16.84
N ASN A 148 11.81 23.07 16.46
CA ASN A 148 11.84 23.92 15.27
C ASN A 148 12.22 23.16 13.98
N TRP A 149 11.84 21.88 13.88
CA TRP A 149 12.02 21.08 12.68
C TRP A 149 11.16 21.62 11.54
N LYS A 150 11.68 21.58 10.31
CA LYS A 150 10.92 22.01 9.13
C LYS A 150 10.13 20.85 8.56
N ILE A 151 8.83 21.05 8.40
CA ILE A 151 7.90 20.05 7.87
C ILE A 151 7.44 20.49 6.49
N VAL A 152 7.52 19.59 5.52
CA VAL A 152 6.92 19.77 4.18
C VAL A 152 5.91 18.66 3.97
N GLN A 153 4.63 19.02 3.96
CA GLN A 153 3.54 18.11 3.64
C GLN A 153 3.13 18.26 2.17
N SER A 154 2.87 17.14 1.50
CA SER A 154 2.36 17.12 0.14
C SER A 154 1.36 15.98 -0.04
N LYS A 155 0.23 16.27 -0.69
CA LYS A 155 -0.68 15.24 -1.22
C LYS A 155 0.04 14.48 -2.33
N ILE A 156 -0.01 13.15 -2.30
CA ILE A 156 0.66 12.29 -3.26
C ILE A 156 -0.31 11.52 -4.16
N GLU A 157 -1.36 10.94 -3.59
CA GLU A 157 -2.33 10.11 -4.31
C GLU A 157 -3.71 10.20 -3.63
N ILE A 158 -4.70 9.54 -4.23
CA ILE A 158 -6.02 9.31 -3.65
C ILE A 158 -6.35 7.82 -3.65
N CYS A 159 -7.11 7.39 -2.65
CA CYS A 159 -7.67 6.04 -2.54
C CYS A 159 -9.20 6.13 -2.61
N PRO A 160 -9.81 5.77 -3.75
CA PRO A 160 -11.26 5.61 -3.83
C PRO A 160 -11.72 4.47 -2.93
N PHE A 161 -12.89 4.60 -2.31
CA PHE A 161 -13.47 3.52 -1.51
C PHE A 161 -15.01 3.51 -1.63
N ILE A 162 -15.61 2.38 -1.29
CA ILE A 162 -17.06 2.19 -1.32
C ILE A 162 -17.50 1.92 0.11
N ASN A 163 -18.39 2.77 0.64
CA ASN A 163 -19.11 2.46 1.87
C ASN A 163 -20.17 1.39 1.58
N LEU A 164 -20.03 0.22 2.21
CA LEU A 164 -20.93 -0.92 2.08
C LEU A 164 -21.83 -1.11 3.31
N THR A 165 -21.71 -0.22 4.31
CA THR A 165 -22.45 -0.33 5.58
C THR A 165 -23.96 -0.37 5.33
N GLY A 166 -24.59 -1.47 5.75
CA GLY A 166 -26.03 -1.66 5.64
C GLY A 166 -26.54 -1.92 4.21
N HIS A 167 -25.65 -2.07 3.23
CA HIS A 167 -26.04 -2.37 1.85
C HIS A 167 -26.18 -3.88 1.60
N THR A 168 -27.24 -4.28 0.89
CA THR A 168 -27.21 -5.48 0.04
C THR A 168 -26.62 -5.11 -1.33
N TRP A 169 -26.27 -6.13 -2.13
CA TRP A 169 -25.82 -5.91 -3.52
C TRP A 169 -26.82 -5.07 -4.34
N GLU A 170 -28.12 -5.33 -4.22
CA GLU A 170 -29.16 -4.62 -4.95
C GLU A 170 -29.22 -3.14 -4.54
N THR A 171 -29.18 -2.88 -3.23
CA THR A 171 -29.21 -1.51 -2.71
C THR A 171 -27.96 -0.73 -3.09
N TYR A 172 -26.78 -1.35 -3.04
CA TYR A 172 -25.52 -0.74 -3.49
C TYR A 172 -25.56 -0.45 -5.00
N LEU A 173 -25.95 -1.44 -5.82
CA LEU A 173 -26.04 -1.28 -7.27
C LEU A 173 -27.02 -0.17 -7.66
N ALA A 174 -28.09 0.04 -6.89
CA ALA A 174 -29.03 1.14 -7.08
C ALA A 174 -28.40 2.52 -6.87
N THR A 175 -27.37 2.64 -6.03
CA THR A 175 -26.63 3.90 -5.82
C THR A 175 -25.82 4.32 -7.05
N LEU A 176 -25.41 3.35 -7.89
CA LEU A 176 -24.57 3.63 -9.08
C LEU A 176 -25.36 4.34 -10.18
N GLY A 177 -24.63 5.04 -11.06
CA GLY A 177 -25.23 5.77 -12.18
C GLY A 177 -26.04 4.85 -13.10
N PRO A 178 -27.23 5.26 -13.61
CA PRO A 178 -28.12 4.40 -14.38
C PRO A 178 -27.45 3.73 -15.59
N ALA A 179 -26.64 4.50 -16.33
CA ALA A 179 -25.91 3.99 -17.49
C ALA A 179 -24.88 2.92 -17.10
N HIS A 180 -24.13 3.11 -16.01
CA HIS A 180 -23.16 2.13 -15.54
C HIS A 180 -23.85 0.85 -15.06
N ARG A 181 -24.91 0.97 -14.25
CA ARG A 181 -25.71 -0.16 -13.77
C ARG A 181 -26.26 -1.00 -14.91
N GLN A 182 -26.93 -0.37 -15.89
CA GLN A 182 -27.48 -1.08 -17.05
C GLN A 182 -26.38 -1.76 -17.88
N ASN A 183 -25.24 -1.09 -18.08
CA ASN A 183 -24.10 -1.64 -18.80
C ASN A 183 -23.50 -2.86 -18.10
N TYR A 184 -23.29 -2.78 -16.78
CA TYR A 184 -22.79 -3.90 -15.97
C TYR A 184 -23.74 -5.10 -16.08
N GLN A 185 -25.03 -4.90 -15.82
CA GLN A 185 -26.03 -5.98 -15.86
C GLN A 185 -26.12 -6.62 -17.25
N ARG A 186 -26.09 -5.82 -18.33
CA ARG A 186 -26.07 -6.32 -19.71
C ARG A 186 -24.83 -7.16 -19.98
N ARG A 187 -23.65 -6.70 -19.57
CA ARG A 187 -22.37 -7.41 -19.79
C ARG A 187 -22.33 -8.73 -19.02
N LEU A 188 -22.77 -8.72 -17.76
CA LEU A 188 -22.90 -9.93 -16.96
C LEU A 188 -23.84 -10.93 -17.65
N ARG A 189 -25.04 -10.52 -18.05
CA ARG A 189 -25.98 -11.40 -18.78
C ARG A 189 -25.40 -11.96 -20.09
N ASN A 190 -24.68 -11.15 -20.85
CA ASN A 190 -24.07 -11.60 -22.11
C ASN A 190 -22.97 -12.62 -21.86
N LEU A 191 -22.16 -12.45 -20.81
CA LEU A 191 -21.16 -13.43 -20.42
C LEU A 191 -21.81 -14.74 -19.98
N THR A 192 -22.79 -14.69 -19.08
CA THR A 192 -23.49 -15.89 -18.59
C THR A 192 -24.24 -16.64 -19.69
N LYS A 193 -24.75 -15.96 -20.73
CA LYS A 193 -25.42 -16.62 -21.86
C LYS A 193 -24.45 -17.15 -22.93
N GLY A 194 -23.33 -16.47 -23.13
CA GLY A 194 -22.40 -16.76 -24.22
C GLY A 194 -21.27 -17.73 -23.85
N PHE A 195 -21.06 -17.97 -22.56
CA PHE A 195 -19.95 -18.77 -22.04
C PHE A 195 -20.41 -19.59 -20.84
N ASP A 196 -19.75 -20.73 -20.64
CA ASP A 196 -19.73 -21.37 -19.33
C ASP A 196 -18.87 -20.50 -18.39
N MET A 197 -19.52 -19.76 -17.50
CA MET A 197 -18.91 -18.74 -16.65
C MET A 197 -18.82 -19.21 -15.21
N ARG A 198 -17.60 -19.27 -14.68
CA ARG A 198 -17.30 -19.67 -13.31
C ARG A 198 -16.50 -18.57 -12.59
N LEU A 199 -16.87 -18.28 -11.35
CA LEU A 199 -16.05 -17.49 -10.43
C LEU A 199 -15.51 -18.44 -9.36
N GLU A 200 -14.19 -18.50 -9.22
CA GLU A 200 -13.54 -19.41 -8.28
C GLU A 200 -12.75 -18.62 -7.23
N PRO A 201 -13.18 -18.62 -5.96
CA PRO A 201 -12.37 -18.13 -4.85
C PRO A 201 -11.35 -19.21 -4.44
N VAL A 202 -10.14 -18.79 -4.09
CA VAL A 202 -9.14 -19.70 -3.49
C VAL A 202 -9.38 -19.80 -1.98
N CYS A 203 -9.58 -21.02 -1.50
CA CYS A 203 -9.82 -21.28 -0.07
C CYS A 203 -8.77 -22.18 0.59
N VAL A 204 -7.89 -22.83 -0.17
CA VAL A 204 -6.91 -23.81 0.36
C VAL A 204 -5.50 -23.60 -0.20
N GLU A 205 -4.50 -23.97 0.60
CA GLU A 205 -3.08 -23.73 0.28
C GLU A 205 -2.63 -24.48 -0.98
N ALA A 206 -3.17 -25.68 -1.21
CA ALA A 206 -2.85 -26.51 -2.37
C ALA A 206 -3.13 -25.79 -3.71
N GLU A 207 -4.11 -24.87 -3.75
CA GLU A 207 -4.51 -24.14 -4.95
C GLU A 207 -3.87 -22.75 -5.05
N ARG A 208 -3.53 -22.15 -3.90
CA ARG A 208 -3.05 -20.77 -3.78
C ARG A 208 -1.92 -20.44 -4.74
N GLY A 209 -0.83 -21.21 -4.70
CA GLY A 209 0.35 -20.92 -5.52
C GLY A 209 0.06 -20.97 -7.03
N GLY A 210 -0.81 -21.89 -7.46
CA GLY A 210 -1.23 -22.01 -8.87
C GLY A 210 -2.05 -20.82 -9.33
N VAL A 211 -3.01 -20.38 -8.51
CA VAL A 211 -3.85 -19.22 -8.82
C VAL A 211 -3.08 -17.90 -8.74
N LEU A 212 -2.20 -17.74 -7.75
CA LEU A 212 -1.36 -16.56 -7.62
C LEU A 212 -0.48 -16.35 -8.87
N ARG A 213 0.07 -17.43 -9.44
CA ARG A 213 0.81 -17.33 -10.72
C ARG A 213 -0.07 -16.86 -11.88
N LYS A 214 -1.32 -17.31 -11.95
CA LYS A 214 -2.30 -16.81 -12.96
C LYS A 214 -2.59 -15.32 -12.76
N VAL A 215 -2.66 -14.85 -11.51
CA VAL A 215 -2.78 -13.42 -11.21
C VAL A 215 -1.63 -12.64 -11.80
N PHE A 216 -0.38 -13.09 -11.59
CA PHE A 216 0.80 -12.43 -12.14
C PHE A 216 0.77 -12.39 -13.67
N GLU A 217 0.41 -13.51 -14.30
CA GLU A 217 0.31 -13.63 -15.76
C GLU A 217 -0.74 -12.68 -16.35
N LEU A 218 -1.97 -12.71 -15.84
CA LEU A 218 -3.07 -11.87 -16.32
C LEU A 218 -2.82 -10.38 -16.04
N HIS A 219 -2.17 -10.06 -14.92
CA HIS A 219 -1.77 -8.71 -14.61
C HIS A 219 -0.68 -8.21 -15.59
N HIS A 220 0.34 -9.01 -15.86
CA HIS A 220 1.37 -8.66 -16.85
C HIS A 220 0.76 -8.46 -18.24
N ARG A 221 -0.12 -9.36 -18.69
CA ARG A 221 -0.83 -9.20 -19.98
C ARG A 221 -1.59 -7.87 -20.06
N ARG A 222 -2.32 -7.50 -19.01
CA ARG A 222 -3.06 -6.23 -18.94
C ARG A 222 -2.15 -5.01 -19.09
N TRP A 223 -0.95 -5.05 -18.52
CA TRP A 223 -0.07 -3.88 -18.40
C TRP A 223 1.04 -3.81 -19.46
N ASN A 224 1.39 -4.92 -20.12
CA ASN A 224 2.46 -4.95 -21.13
C ASN A 224 2.27 -3.91 -22.24
N GLU A 225 1.06 -3.79 -22.78
CA GLU A 225 0.72 -2.81 -23.82
C GLU A 225 0.57 -1.37 -23.28
N ARG A 226 0.59 -1.19 -21.95
CA ARG A 226 0.33 0.09 -21.25
C ARG A 226 1.56 0.66 -20.54
N GLY A 227 2.75 0.20 -20.92
CA GLY A 227 4.02 0.66 -20.35
C GLY A 227 4.56 -0.20 -19.20
N GLY A 228 3.93 -1.36 -18.93
CA GLY A 228 4.32 -2.32 -17.89
C GLY A 228 3.76 -1.98 -16.50
N SER A 229 4.08 -2.82 -15.52
CA SER A 229 3.74 -2.58 -14.11
C SER A 229 4.87 -3.05 -13.20
N SER A 230 5.07 -2.31 -12.10
CA SER A 230 6.05 -2.64 -11.08
C SER A 230 5.56 -3.64 -10.03
N ALA A 231 4.34 -4.17 -10.13
CA ALA A 231 3.78 -5.02 -9.05
C ALA A 231 4.48 -6.39 -8.92
N PHE A 232 4.95 -6.98 -10.03
CA PHE A 232 5.48 -8.36 -10.10
C PHE A 232 6.75 -8.48 -10.97
N HIS A 233 7.63 -7.47 -10.92
CA HIS A 233 8.76 -7.34 -11.85
C HIS A 233 10.10 -7.90 -11.33
N SER A 234 10.18 -8.33 -10.06
CA SER A 234 11.42 -8.82 -9.46
C SER A 234 11.20 -10.08 -8.62
N ALA A 235 12.22 -10.92 -8.46
CA ALA A 235 12.17 -12.13 -7.66
C ALA A 235 11.78 -11.86 -6.19
N GLY A 236 12.25 -10.74 -5.62
CA GLY A 236 11.88 -10.31 -4.27
C GLY A 236 10.39 -9.98 -4.15
N LEU A 237 9.78 -9.35 -5.16
CA LEU A 237 8.34 -9.10 -5.17
C LEU A 237 7.54 -10.40 -5.29
N LEU A 238 7.97 -11.33 -6.15
CA LEU A 238 7.30 -12.63 -6.27
C LEU A 238 7.36 -13.41 -4.96
N SER A 239 8.51 -13.42 -4.29
CA SER A 239 8.70 -14.09 -2.98
C SER A 239 7.88 -13.43 -1.88
N PHE A 240 7.80 -12.09 -1.88
CA PHE A 240 6.93 -11.34 -0.98
C PHE A 240 5.46 -11.75 -1.15
N HIS A 241 4.95 -11.78 -2.38
CA HIS A 241 3.54 -12.11 -2.62
C HIS A 241 3.23 -13.57 -2.32
N ASP A 242 4.17 -14.49 -2.59
CA ASP A 242 3.98 -15.89 -2.26
C ASP A 242 3.88 -16.11 -0.74
N GLU A 243 4.83 -15.57 0.03
CA GLU A 243 4.81 -15.68 1.50
C GLU A 243 3.62 -14.94 2.11
N LEU A 244 3.36 -13.69 1.70
CA LEU A 244 2.23 -12.91 2.23
C LEU A 244 0.90 -13.58 1.94
N SER A 245 0.69 -14.11 0.72
CA SER A 245 -0.58 -14.77 0.40
C SER A 245 -0.77 -16.05 1.21
N CYS A 246 0.29 -16.80 1.51
CA CYS A 246 0.23 -17.96 2.41
C CYS A 246 -0.19 -17.53 3.82
N LEU A 247 0.46 -16.50 4.38
CA LEU A 247 0.12 -15.95 5.71
C LEU A 247 -1.31 -15.40 5.75
N ALA A 248 -1.72 -14.64 4.72
CA ALA A 248 -3.07 -14.11 4.61
C ALA A 248 -4.11 -15.22 4.47
N LEU A 249 -3.81 -16.31 3.78
CA LEU A 249 -4.71 -17.46 3.67
C LEU A 249 -4.91 -18.13 5.02
N ALA A 250 -3.82 -18.39 5.74
CA ALA A 250 -3.86 -19.00 7.08
C ALA A 250 -4.65 -18.15 8.10
N ARG A 251 -4.69 -16.82 7.91
CA ARG A 251 -5.48 -15.88 8.71
C ARG A 251 -6.93 -15.71 8.22
N GLY A 252 -7.32 -16.34 7.11
CA GLY A 252 -8.62 -16.15 6.46
C GLY A 252 -8.79 -14.80 5.74
N TRP A 253 -7.71 -14.05 5.56
CA TRP A 253 -7.70 -12.73 4.93
C TRP A 253 -7.58 -12.78 3.42
N LEU A 254 -6.99 -13.83 2.85
CA LEU A 254 -6.72 -13.86 1.41
C LEU A 254 -8.02 -13.88 0.59
N ARG A 255 -8.08 -13.07 -0.46
CA ARG A 255 -9.15 -13.09 -1.47
C ARG A 255 -8.51 -13.12 -2.86
N LEU A 256 -8.35 -14.32 -3.39
CA LEU A 256 -7.96 -14.55 -4.78
C LEU A 256 -9.18 -15.03 -5.55
N PHE A 257 -9.58 -14.27 -6.56
CA PHE A 257 -10.69 -14.61 -7.45
C PHE A 257 -10.18 -14.78 -8.87
N VAL A 258 -10.62 -15.83 -9.55
CA VAL A 258 -10.42 -16.03 -10.99
C VAL A 258 -11.78 -16.14 -11.67
N LEU A 259 -11.98 -15.33 -12.71
CA LEU A 259 -13.09 -15.46 -13.64
C LEU A 259 -12.67 -16.38 -14.78
N TRP A 260 -13.44 -17.44 -14.97
CA TRP A 260 -13.27 -18.44 -16.02
C TRP A 260 -14.37 -18.33 -17.05
N LEU A 261 -14.02 -18.43 -18.33
CA LEU A 261 -14.95 -18.55 -19.45
C LEU A 261 -14.52 -19.76 -20.29
N ASN A 262 -15.38 -20.78 -20.41
CA ASN A 262 -15.10 -22.03 -21.13
C ASN A 262 -13.74 -22.63 -20.73
N GLU A 263 -13.52 -22.86 -19.42
CA GLU A 263 -12.27 -23.39 -18.86
C GLU A 263 -11.02 -22.51 -19.04
N LYS A 264 -11.13 -21.29 -19.59
CA LYS A 264 -10.00 -20.35 -19.71
C LYS A 264 -10.07 -19.27 -18.63
N PRO A 265 -8.97 -19.00 -17.88
CA PRO A 265 -8.94 -17.89 -16.94
C PRO A 265 -8.79 -16.57 -17.71
N VAL A 266 -9.74 -15.65 -17.54
CA VAL A 266 -9.82 -14.41 -18.34
C VAL A 266 -9.64 -13.14 -17.52
N ALA A 267 -9.90 -13.18 -16.22
CA ALA A 267 -9.69 -12.06 -15.32
C ALA A 267 -9.43 -12.55 -13.90
N CYS A 268 -8.74 -11.74 -13.11
CA CYS A 268 -8.43 -12.07 -11.73
C CYS A 268 -8.42 -10.83 -10.82
N ILE A 269 -8.73 -11.05 -9.55
CA ILE A 269 -8.56 -10.08 -8.46
C ILE A 269 -7.75 -10.75 -7.36
N TYR A 270 -6.72 -10.04 -6.90
CA TYR A 270 -5.96 -10.33 -5.70
C TYR A 270 -6.25 -9.22 -4.70
N GLY A 271 -6.92 -9.58 -3.61
CA GLY A 271 -7.26 -8.66 -2.54
C GLY A 271 -7.17 -9.34 -1.18
N PHE A 272 -7.55 -8.58 -0.16
CA PHE A 272 -7.51 -9.01 1.22
C PHE A 272 -8.75 -8.56 1.97
N ARG A 273 -9.30 -9.44 2.79
CA ARG A 273 -10.34 -9.15 3.76
C ARG A 273 -9.71 -9.06 5.14
N TYR A 274 -9.60 -7.85 5.68
CA TYR A 274 -9.04 -7.65 7.02
C TYR A 274 -10.00 -6.79 7.82
N ARG A 275 -10.48 -7.36 8.94
CA ARG A 275 -11.60 -6.81 9.71
C ARG A 275 -12.80 -6.55 8.79
N ASP A 276 -13.33 -5.33 8.84
CA ASP A 276 -14.53 -4.92 8.13
C ASP A 276 -14.26 -4.36 6.73
N VAL A 277 -13.01 -4.38 6.27
CA VAL A 277 -12.56 -3.79 4.99
C VAL A 277 -12.10 -4.86 4.01
N PHE A 278 -12.59 -4.79 2.76
CA PHE A 278 -12.01 -5.48 1.62
C PHE A 278 -11.03 -4.56 0.90
N TYR A 279 -9.77 -4.96 0.74
CA TYR A 279 -8.73 -4.24 0.02
C TYR A 279 -8.53 -4.82 -1.38
N PHE A 280 -8.86 -4.05 -2.42
CA PHE A 280 -8.65 -4.41 -3.82
C PHE A 280 -7.20 -4.11 -4.23
N TYR A 281 -6.33 -5.10 -4.05
CA TYR A 281 -4.89 -4.89 -4.11
C TYR A 281 -4.31 -4.92 -5.53
N GLN A 282 -4.52 -6.00 -6.28
CA GLN A 282 -4.06 -6.16 -7.65
C GLN A 282 -5.14 -6.81 -8.52
N SER A 283 -5.13 -6.50 -9.82
CA SER A 283 -6.07 -7.11 -10.75
C SER A 283 -5.51 -7.22 -12.17
N GLY A 284 -5.88 -8.30 -12.84
CA GLY A 284 -5.42 -8.62 -14.19
C GLY A 284 -6.57 -9.10 -15.07
N PHE A 285 -6.42 -8.97 -16.38
CA PHE A 285 -7.33 -9.59 -17.34
C PHE A 285 -6.64 -9.81 -18.68
N ASP A 286 -7.13 -10.81 -19.42
CA ASP A 286 -6.70 -11.11 -20.78
C ASP A 286 -7.27 -10.05 -21.75
N PRO A 287 -6.43 -9.22 -22.41
CA PRO A 287 -6.89 -8.20 -23.35
C PRO A 287 -7.78 -8.72 -24.49
N ALA A 288 -7.66 -10.01 -24.85
CA ALA A 288 -8.54 -10.65 -25.83
C ALA A 288 -10.03 -10.60 -25.46
N TYR A 289 -10.34 -10.48 -24.16
CA TYR A 289 -11.71 -10.39 -23.63
C TYR A 289 -12.12 -8.96 -23.26
N SER A 290 -11.37 -7.95 -23.70
CA SER A 290 -11.67 -6.54 -23.43
C SER A 290 -13.05 -6.10 -23.92
N LYS A 291 -13.50 -6.60 -25.08
CA LYS A 291 -14.84 -6.33 -25.64
C LYS A 291 -15.98 -6.80 -24.73
N GLN A 292 -15.75 -7.90 -24.02
CA GLN A 292 -16.69 -8.48 -23.05
C GLN A 292 -16.59 -7.80 -21.67
N SER A 293 -15.58 -6.95 -21.46
CA SER A 293 -15.36 -6.20 -20.22
C SER A 293 -15.23 -7.08 -18.98
N VAL A 294 -14.53 -8.22 -19.12
CA VAL A 294 -14.37 -9.24 -18.08
C VAL A 294 -13.85 -8.68 -16.74
N GLY A 295 -12.93 -7.71 -16.78
CA GLY A 295 -12.44 -7.06 -15.55
C GLY A 295 -13.50 -6.24 -14.81
N MET A 296 -14.39 -5.57 -15.55
CA MET A 296 -15.48 -4.80 -14.95
C MET A 296 -16.56 -5.72 -14.39
N VAL A 297 -16.87 -6.83 -15.08
CA VAL A 297 -17.81 -7.82 -14.57
C VAL A 297 -17.27 -8.48 -13.31
N LEU A 298 -16.00 -8.92 -13.33
CA LEU A 298 -15.35 -9.51 -12.17
C LEU A 298 -15.34 -8.55 -10.97
N MET A 299 -15.06 -7.26 -11.18
CA MET A 299 -15.09 -6.28 -10.12
C MET A 299 -16.46 -6.18 -9.43
N GLY A 300 -17.56 -6.16 -10.19
CA GLY A 300 -18.90 -6.17 -9.61
C GLY A 300 -19.23 -7.47 -8.86
N LEU A 301 -18.81 -8.62 -9.40
CA LEU A 301 -18.97 -9.91 -8.72
C LEU A 301 -18.21 -9.96 -7.37
N VAL A 302 -17.00 -9.39 -7.32
CA VAL A 302 -16.20 -9.38 -6.09
C VAL A 302 -16.68 -8.34 -5.08
N ILE A 303 -17.21 -7.18 -5.52
CA ILE A 303 -17.90 -6.26 -4.61
C ILE A 303 -19.13 -6.93 -4.00
N ARG A 304 -19.91 -7.66 -4.81
CA ARG A 304 -21.02 -8.47 -4.32
C ARG A 304 -20.56 -9.49 -3.26
N SER A 305 -19.52 -10.26 -3.56
CA SER A 305 -18.92 -11.21 -2.60
C SER A 305 -18.51 -10.52 -1.30
N ALA A 306 -17.88 -9.34 -1.37
CA ALA A 306 -17.49 -8.59 -0.19
C ALA A 306 -18.70 -8.19 0.67
N ILE A 307 -19.79 -7.73 0.05
CA ILE A 307 -21.06 -7.41 0.75
C ILE A 307 -21.62 -8.67 1.43
N GLU A 308 -21.68 -9.79 0.71
CA GLU A 308 -22.22 -11.06 1.20
C GLU A 308 -21.36 -11.63 2.35
N GLU A 309 -20.06 -11.34 2.37
CA GLU A 309 -19.14 -11.65 3.48
C GLU A 309 -19.19 -10.65 4.65
N GLY A 310 -20.07 -9.64 4.60
CA GLY A 310 -20.24 -8.65 5.67
C GLY A 310 -19.23 -7.50 5.64
N ALA A 311 -18.68 -7.16 4.47
CA ALA A 311 -17.87 -5.95 4.32
C ALA A 311 -18.65 -4.67 4.60
N LEU A 312 -18.09 -3.83 5.46
CA LEU A 312 -18.57 -2.46 5.68
C LEU A 312 -17.90 -1.48 4.72
N GLU A 313 -16.74 -1.84 4.18
CA GLU A 313 -16.02 -1.03 3.20
C GLU A 313 -15.31 -1.90 2.14
N TYR A 314 -15.30 -1.39 0.91
CA TYR A 314 -14.46 -1.89 -0.18
C TYR A 314 -13.48 -0.79 -0.61
N ASP A 315 -12.23 -0.92 -0.17
CA ASP A 315 -11.15 0.02 -0.44
C ASP A 315 -10.46 -0.33 -1.76
N LEU A 316 -10.48 0.61 -2.71
CA LEU A 316 -9.90 0.45 -4.04
C LEU A 316 -8.42 0.78 -4.09
N LEU A 317 -7.84 1.19 -2.95
CA LEU A 317 -6.46 1.60 -2.77
C LEU A 317 -6.03 2.76 -3.67
N HIS A 318 -4.77 3.18 -3.54
CA HIS A 318 -4.25 4.30 -4.31
C HIS A 318 -4.40 4.07 -5.82
N GLY A 319 -4.65 5.16 -6.54
CA GLY A 319 -4.72 5.18 -7.99
C GLY A 319 -5.98 5.88 -8.48
N SER A 320 -5.81 6.65 -9.55
CA SER A 320 -6.85 7.48 -10.16
C SER A 320 -7.40 6.86 -11.45
N GLU A 321 -7.31 5.53 -11.61
CA GLU A 321 -7.82 4.88 -12.81
C GLU A 321 -9.33 5.11 -12.97
N PRO A 322 -9.81 5.58 -14.15
CA PRO A 322 -11.20 6.00 -14.32
C PRO A 322 -12.25 4.93 -13.97
N TYR A 323 -11.92 3.65 -14.09
CA TYR A 323 -12.86 2.58 -13.79
C TYR A 323 -13.21 2.48 -12.30
N LYS A 324 -12.32 2.91 -11.38
CA LYS A 324 -12.60 2.90 -9.92
C LYS A 324 -13.78 3.81 -9.58
N PHE A 325 -13.87 4.96 -10.25
CA PHE A 325 -14.93 5.96 -10.08
C PHE A 325 -16.28 5.58 -10.71
N LEU A 326 -16.34 4.46 -11.44
CA LEU A 326 -17.62 3.87 -11.84
C LEU A 326 -18.32 3.17 -10.66
N TRP A 327 -17.54 2.74 -9.66
CA TRP A 327 -17.98 1.98 -8.49
C TRP A 327 -17.96 2.80 -7.20
N SER A 328 -17.10 3.79 -7.10
CA SER A 328 -16.90 4.62 -5.91
C SER A 328 -17.14 6.10 -6.22
N ARG A 329 -17.69 6.82 -5.23
CA ARG A 329 -17.84 8.29 -5.24
C ARG A 329 -16.98 8.99 -4.20
N GLU A 330 -16.44 8.23 -3.25
CA GLU A 330 -15.70 8.75 -2.10
C GLU A 330 -14.23 8.44 -2.27
N THR A 331 -13.38 9.37 -1.81
CA THR A 331 -11.93 9.25 -1.90
C THR A 331 -11.28 9.67 -0.60
N ARG A 332 -10.16 9.03 -0.27
CA ARG A 332 -9.26 9.48 0.80
C ARG A 332 -7.97 9.97 0.20
N ASP A 333 -7.42 11.03 0.79
CA ASP A 333 -6.13 11.55 0.37
C ASP A 333 -4.99 10.80 1.06
N LEU A 334 -3.95 10.49 0.29
CA LEU A 334 -2.67 10.08 0.81
C LEU A 334 -1.69 11.25 0.82
N ALA A 335 -0.96 11.37 1.91
CA ALA A 335 0.04 12.41 2.11
C ALA A 335 1.45 11.83 2.26
N ARG A 336 2.42 12.72 2.02
CA ARG A 336 3.82 12.56 2.39
C ARG A 336 4.24 13.71 3.28
N LEU A 337 4.97 13.38 4.34
CA LEU A 337 5.69 14.30 5.22
C LEU A 337 7.19 14.14 4.99
N GLU A 338 7.85 15.26 4.71
CA GLU A 338 9.31 15.37 4.77
C GLU A 338 9.67 16.24 5.97
N ILE A 339 10.44 15.67 6.89
CA ILE A 339 10.72 16.25 8.21
C ILE A 339 12.22 16.45 8.31
N TYR A 340 12.63 17.72 8.45
CA TYR A 340 14.02 18.15 8.41
C TYR A 340 14.45 18.76 9.76
N PRO A 341 15.50 18.25 10.40
CA PRO A 341 16.02 18.80 11.65
C PRO A 341 16.65 20.18 11.43
N PRO A 342 16.71 21.05 12.46
CA PRO A 342 17.28 22.40 12.40
C PRO A 342 18.82 22.37 12.43
N ASN A 343 19.44 21.62 11.53
CA ASN A 343 20.90 21.58 11.38
C ASN A 343 21.29 21.78 9.91
N VAL A 344 22.57 22.07 9.68
CA VAL A 344 23.11 22.33 8.32
C VAL A 344 22.78 21.18 7.37
N TYR A 345 22.85 19.95 7.87
CA TYR A 345 22.50 18.75 7.09
C TYR A 345 21.03 18.73 6.65
N GLY A 346 20.09 19.06 7.54
CA GLY A 346 18.67 19.11 7.26
C GLY A 346 18.32 20.20 6.24
N VAL A 347 18.92 21.38 6.39
CA VAL A 347 18.77 22.49 5.42
C VAL A 347 19.31 22.09 4.05
N LEU A 348 20.55 21.60 3.97
CA LEU A 348 21.17 21.19 2.72
C LEU A 348 20.39 20.06 2.03
N HIS A 349 19.92 19.07 2.80
CA HIS A 349 19.08 18.01 2.26
C HIS A 349 17.79 18.56 1.67
N LYS A 350 17.10 19.47 2.37
CA LYS A 350 15.85 20.07 1.89
C LYS A 350 16.08 20.81 0.58
N GLU A 351 17.08 21.68 0.51
CA GLU A 351 17.39 22.48 -0.68
C GLU A 351 17.79 21.58 -1.87
N THR A 352 18.56 20.52 -1.61
CA THR A 352 18.91 19.53 -2.64
C THR A 352 17.67 18.84 -3.20
N VAL A 353 16.72 18.42 -2.34
CA VAL A 353 15.46 17.80 -2.78
C VAL A 353 14.61 18.79 -3.58
N ALA A 354 14.49 20.03 -3.11
CA ALA A 354 13.76 21.08 -3.80
C ALA A 354 14.35 21.35 -5.19
N TRP A 355 15.67 21.46 -5.28
CA TRP A 355 16.39 21.64 -6.54
C TRP A 355 16.17 20.48 -7.51
N VAL A 356 16.35 19.24 -7.05
CA VAL A 356 16.11 18.03 -7.87
C VAL A 356 14.66 17.98 -8.38
N ARG A 357 13.67 18.37 -7.55
CA ARG A 357 12.26 18.45 -7.97
C ARG A 357 12.05 19.52 -9.03
N SER A 358 12.65 20.70 -8.87
CA SER A 358 12.57 21.80 -9.84
C SER A 358 13.19 21.41 -11.17
N VAL A 359 14.37 20.78 -11.17
CA VAL A 359 15.01 20.25 -12.38
C VAL A 359 14.11 19.20 -13.04
N LYS A 360 13.56 18.24 -12.28
CA LYS A 360 12.62 17.24 -12.83
C LYS A 360 11.36 17.88 -13.43
N ARG A 361 10.84 18.94 -12.82
CA ARG A 361 9.66 19.67 -13.31
C ARG A 361 9.97 20.38 -14.63
N MET A 362 11.10 21.08 -14.72
CA MET A 362 11.55 21.71 -15.96
C MET A 362 11.77 20.66 -17.05
N LEU A 363 12.46 19.56 -16.74
CA LEU A 363 12.66 18.45 -17.67
C LEU A 363 11.33 17.87 -18.16
N ARG A 364 10.31 17.72 -17.31
CA ARG A 364 8.98 17.25 -17.73
C ARG A 364 8.23 18.24 -18.63
N GLN A 365 8.53 19.54 -18.52
CA GLN A 365 7.91 20.57 -19.36
C GLN A 365 8.62 20.72 -20.71
N VAL A 366 9.91 20.39 -20.78
CA VAL A 366 10.75 20.56 -21.98
C VAL A 366 10.92 19.25 -22.77
N LEU A 367 10.85 18.08 -22.12
CA LEU A 367 11.03 16.79 -22.79
C LEU A 367 9.75 16.33 -23.52
N PRO A 368 9.88 15.81 -24.76
CA PRO A 368 8.78 15.14 -25.45
C PRO A 368 8.22 13.99 -24.60
N LYS A 369 6.88 13.79 -24.62
CA LYS A 369 6.21 12.71 -23.86
C LYS A 369 6.87 11.33 -24.05
N THR A 370 7.36 11.04 -25.25
CA THR A 370 8.07 9.80 -25.60
C THR A 370 9.38 9.58 -24.82
N MET A 371 10.10 10.65 -24.49
CA MET A 371 11.30 10.59 -23.63
C MET A 371 10.94 10.45 -22.16
N ILE A 372 9.87 11.11 -21.71
CA ILE A 372 9.35 10.94 -20.34
C ILE A 372 8.93 9.48 -20.12
N ASP A 373 8.28 8.85 -21.09
CA ASP A 373 7.89 7.44 -21.06
C ASP A 373 9.08 6.49 -21.13
N ARG A 374 10.17 6.87 -21.81
CA ARG A 374 11.44 6.11 -21.81
C ARG A 374 12.17 6.21 -20.47
N ILE A 375 12.17 7.38 -19.82
CA ILE A 375 12.78 7.57 -18.49
C ILE A 375 11.93 6.90 -17.41
N ALA A 376 10.60 6.91 -17.53
CA ALA A 376 9.69 6.17 -16.66
C ALA A 376 9.90 4.66 -16.81
N ARG A 377 10.03 4.15 -18.05
CA ARG A 377 10.44 2.77 -18.32
C ARG A 377 11.81 2.45 -17.74
N ALA A 378 12.84 3.28 -17.97
CA ALA A 378 14.17 3.07 -17.41
C ALA A 378 14.20 3.05 -15.86
N ARG A 379 13.26 3.73 -15.18
CA ARG A 379 13.09 3.64 -13.72
C ARG A 379 12.32 2.39 -13.26
N ALA A 380 11.37 1.92 -14.07
CA ALA A 380 10.71 0.63 -13.85
C ALA A 380 11.66 -0.57 -14.12
N PHE A 381 12.68 -0.37 -14.96
CA PHE A 381 13.67 -1.37 -15.34
C PHE A 381 15.08 -1.15 -14.74
N GLY A 382 15.27 -0.17 -13.83
CA GLY A 382 16.61 0.30 -13.43
C GLY A 382 16.78 0.53 -11.93
N VAL A 383 16.71 -0.54 -11.13
CA VAL A 383 17.63 -0.80 -10.00
C VAL A 383 17.93 -2.30 -10.01
N GLY A 384 18.68 -2.70 -11.02
CA GLY A 384 19.21 -4.04 -11.19
C GLY A 384 20.28 -3.93 -12.25
N GLU A 385 21.48 -3.51 -11.83
CA GLU A 385 22.78 -3.85 -12.43
C GLU A 385 23.88 -2.96 -11.82
N GLY A 386 24.98 -3.60 -11.48
CA GLY A 386 26.14 -3.03 -10.80
C GLY A 386 26.48 -3.83 -9.56
N THR A 387 27.14 -4.98 -9.78
CA THR A 387 27.94 -5.83 -8.87
C THR A 387 28.03 -5.40 -7.41
#